data_AF-A0A814LRS1-F1
#
_entry.id   AF-A0A814LRS1-F1
#
_cell.length_a   1.000
_cell.length_b   1.000
_cell.length_c   1.000
_cell.angle_alpha   90.00
_cell.angle_beta   90.00
_cell.angle_gamma   90.00
#
_symmetry.space_group_name_H-M   'P 1'
#
loop_
_entity.id
_entity.type
_entity.pdbx_description
1 polymer ?
#
loop_
_entity_poly.entity_id
_entity_poly.type
_entity_poly.pdbx_seq_one_letter_code
_entity_poly.pdbx_strand_id
1 'polypeptide(L)'
;MNRCDTKQKAFAQRVYIDLKICRKWSKLHAYFDETNKWIFFIGAQSDDQPLIFVLPMSCDQQFTVDELFNLKSKLSSALPAATSSDIQSVLMAIVANDFTIGYFNFTSGLPTVASLELETSTNSVVSNINNDFISEIKTENAMNEWSTTDPNICWD
;
A
#
# COMPACT_ATOMS: atom_id res chain seq x y z
N MET A 1 1.44 -22.33 -6.22
CA MET A 1 1.53 -21.40 -5.08
C MET A 1 1.90 -20.03 -5.66
N ASN A 2 0.90 -19.18 -5.92
CA ASN A 2 1.08 -17.93 -6.68
C ASN A 2 1.65 -16.84 -5.78
N ARG A 3 2.98 -16.71 -5.78
CA ARG A 3 3.71 -15.63 -5.12
C ARG A 3 3.29 -14.30 -5.76
N CYS A 4 2.81 -13.35 -4.95
CA CYS A 4 2.86 -11.94 -5.31
C CYS A 4 4.28 -11.60 -5.81
N ASP A 5 4.37 -10.88 -6.94
CA ASP A 5 5.63 -10.55 -7.61
C ASP A 5 6.63 -9.96 -6.60
N THR A 6 7.84 -10.52 -6.55
CA THR A 6 8.93 -10.07 -5.66
C THR A 6 9.19 -8.57 -5.82
N LYS A 7 9.00 -8.02 -7.03
CA LYS A 7 9.14 -6.57 -7.28
C LYS A 7 8.03 -5.77 -6.59
N GLN A 8 6.79 -6.22 -6.66
CA GLN A 8 5.64 -5.55 -6.05
C GLN A 8 5.80 -5.46 -4.53
N LYS A 9 6.29 -6.54 -3.90
CA LYS A 9 6.62 -6.54 -2.47
C LYS A 9 7.69 -5.53 -2.11
N ALA A 10 8.78 -5.47 -2.88
CA ALA A 10 9.87 -4.53 -2.65
C ALA A 10 9.39 -3.07 -2.77
N PHE A 11 8.56 -2.77 -3.78
CA PHE A 11 7.97 -1.45 -3.95
C PHE A 11 6.99 -1.10 -2.83
N ALA A 12 6.13 -2.04 -2.42
CA ALA A 12 5.22 -1.83 -1.32
C ALA A 12 5.97 -1.54 -0.01
N GLN A 13 7.00 -2.32 0.32
CA GLN A 13 7.84 -2.08 1.49
C GLN A 13 8.51 -0.70 1.46
N ARG A 14 9.01 -0.29 0.30
CA ARG A 14 9.65 1.03 0.13
C ARG A 14 8.66 2.16 0.35
N VAL A 15 7.46 2.07 -0.21
CA VAL A 15 6.39 3.04 0.00
C VAL A 15 5.94 3.08 1.46
N TYR A 16 5.82 1.91 2.10
CA TYR A 16 5.46 1.83 3.51
C TYR A 16 6.47 2.58 4.40
N ILE A 17 7.77 2.35 4.20
CA ILE A 17 8.83 3.05 4.93
C ILE A 17 8.73 4.56 4.73
N ASP A 18 8.55 5.02 3.49
CA ASP A 18 8.46 6.45 3.20
C ASP A 18 7.23 7.09 3.88
N LEU A 19 6.06 6.47 3.75
CA LEU A 19 4.84 6.98 4.36
C LEU A 19 4.90 6.98 5.89
N LYS A 20 5.39 5.89 6.50
CA LYS A 20 5.38 5.73 7.96
C LYS A 20 6.51 6.49 8.65
N ILE A 21 7.70 6.53 8.06
CA ILE A 21 8.89 7.09 8.70
C ILE A 21 9.17 8.51 8.22
N CYS A 22 9.27 8.71 6.90
CA CYS A 22 9.61 10.02 6.33
C CYS A 22 8.44 11.00 6.41
N ARG A 23 7.21 10.50 6.22
CA ARG A 23 5.98 11.32 6.18
C ARG A 23 5.09 11.18 7.40
N LYS A 24 5.45 10.29 8.33
CA LYS A 24 4.80 10.07 9.63
C LYS A 24 3.28 9.93 9.59
N TRP A 25 2.76 9.15 8.63
CA TRP A 25 1.32 8.90 8.55
C TRP A 25 0.77 8.25 9.84
N SER A 26 -0.30 8.83 10.38
CA SER A 26 -0.90 8.36 11.64
C SER A 26 -1.46 6.95 11.50
N LYS A 27 -2.17 6.68 10.39
CA LYS A 27 -2.78 5.39 10.08
C LYS A 27 -2.26 4.87 8.75
N LEU A 28 -1.83 3.62 8.72
CA LEU A 28 -1.41 2.93 7.49
C LEU A 28 -1.56 1.43 7.70
N HIS A 29 -2.43 0.80 6.92
CA HIS A 29 -2.71 -0.63 6.98
C HIS A 29 -2.48 -1.24 5.61
N ALA A 30 -1.81 -2.39 5.57
CA ALA A 30 -1.47 -3.10 4.34
C ALA A 30 -2.51 -4.18 4.03
N TYR A 31 -2.87 -4.30 2.74
CA TYR A 31 -3.82 -5.27 2.23
C TYR A 31 -3.24 -5.98 1.01
N PHE A 32 -3.62 -7.24 0.81
CA PHE A 32 -3.26 -8.01 -0.36
C PHE A 32 -4.51 -8.35 -1.17
N ASP A 33 -4.59 -7.84 -2.40
CA ASP A 33 -5.61 -8.21 -3.37
C ASP A 33 -5.16 -9.49 -4.09
N GLU A 34 -5.82 -10.60 -3.80
CA GLU A 34 -5.50 -11.88 -4.44
C GLU A 34 -5.85 -11.92 -5.93
N THR A 35 -6.81 -11.12 -6.39
CA THR A 35 -7.26 -11.12 -7.79
C THR A 35 -6.23 -10.41 -8.66
N ASN A 36 -5.85 -9.20 -8.26
CA ASN A 36 -4.89 -8.39 -9.02
C ASN A 36 -3.43 -8.65 -8.61
N LYS A 37 -3.20 -9.45 -7.55
CA LYS A 37 -1.88 -9.74 -6.97
C LYS A 37 -1.13 -8.49 -6.51
N TRP A 38 -1.87 -7.51 -6.01
CA TRP A 38 -1.34 -6.23 -5.53
C TRP A 38 -1.32 -6.17 -4.01
N ILE A 39 -0.25 -5.63 -3.45
CA ILE A 39 -0.23 -5.09 -2.09
C ILE A 39 -0.56 -3.60 -2.19
N PHE A 40 -1.56 -3.16 -1.45
CA PHE A 40 -1.95 -1.75 -1.36
C PHE A 40 -2.14 -1.36 0.09
N PHE A 41 -2.26 -0.06 0.36
CA PHE A 41 -2.48 0.45 1.70
C PHE A 41 -3.78 1.24 1.80
N ILE A 42 -4.32 1.30 3.02
CA ILE A 42 -5.33 2.28 3.41
C ILE A 42 -4.74 3.08 4.57
N GLY A 43 -4.72 4.39 4.45
CA GLY A 43 -4.13 5.23 5.47
C GLY A 43 -4.57 6.67 5.39
N ALA A 44 -4.16 7.43 6.40
CA ALA A 44 -4.32 8.88 6.48
C ALA A 44 -3.04 9.50 7.05
N GLN A 45 -2.71 10.70 6.59
CA GLN A 45 -1.53 11.42 7.08
C GLN A 45 -1.70 11.83 8.54
N SER A 46 -2.89 12.31 8.91
CA SER A 46 -3.28 12.66 10.28
C SER A 46 -4.68 12.14 10.62
N ASP A 47 -5.04 12.15 11.90
CA ASP A 47 -6.31 11.60 12.37
C ASP A 47 -7.55 12.37 11.88
N ASP A 48 -7.36 13.63 11.50
CA ASP A 48 -8.41 14.52 10.96
C ASP A 48 -8.51 14.46 9.43
N GLN A 49 -7.60 13.74 8.76
CA GLN A 49 -7.62 13.58 7.31
C GLN A 49 -8.37 12.33 6.87
N PRO A 50 -9.00 12.34 5.68
CA PRO A 50 -9.72 11.19 5.17
C PRO A 50 -8.78 10.02 4.87
N LEU A 51 -9.31 8.80 5.00
CA LEU A 51 -8.62 7.62 4.53
C LEU A 51 -8.53 7.64 3.00
N ILE A 52 -7.37 7.24 2.50
CA ILE A 52 -7.09 7.13 1.08
C ILE A 52 -6.47 5.76 0.78
N PHE A 53 -6.73 5.25 -0.42
CA PHE A 53 -5.98 4.12 -0.94
C PHE A 53 -4.58 4.59 -1.31
N VAL A 54 -3.57 3.78 -1.05
CA VAL A 54 -2.23 3.96 -1.62
C VAL A 54 -1.85 2.71 -2.39
N LEU A 55 -1.54 2.87 -3.68
CA LEU A 55 -1.10 1.77 -4.53
C LEU A 55 0.37 1.95 -4.93
N PRO A 56 1.28 1.12 -4.40
CA PRO A 56 2.68 1.04 -4.83
C PRO A 56 2.81 0.40 -6.22
N MET A 57 3.53 1.05 -7.13
CA MET A 57 3.67 0.58 -8.51
C MET A 57 5.07 0.86 -9.06
N SER A 58 5.48 0.09 -10.06
CA SER A 58 6.68 0.41 -10.85
C SER A 58 6.43 1.61 -11.76
N CYS A 59 7.45 2.43 -12.04
CA CYS A 59 7.41 3.42 -13.13
C CYS A 59 7.19 2.79 -14.51
N ASP A 60 7.55 1.51 -14.68
CA ASP A 60 7.40 0.78 -15.93
C ASP A 60 6.01 0.11 -16.05
N GLN A 61 5.20 0.14 -14.99
CA GLN A 61 3.87 -0.46 -15.00
C GLN A 61 2.90 0.45 -15.74
N GLN A 62 2.24 -0.10 -16.77
CA GLN A 62 1.28 0.62 -17.59
C GLN A 62 -0.13 0.36 -17.09
N PHE A 63 -0.95 1.41 -17.06
CA PHE A 63 -2.39 1.33 -16.85
C PHE A 63 -3.09 1.87 -18.08
N THR A 64 -4.13 1.17 -18.49
CA THR A 64 -5.11 1.75 -19.40
C THR A 64 -5.92 2.81 -18.68
N VAL A 65 -6.51 3.73 -19.45
CA VAL A 65 -7.38 4.78 -18.92
C VAL A 65 -8.54 4.17 -18.13
N ASP A 66 -9.17 3.12 -18.66
CA ASP A 66 -10.27 2.41 -18.00
C ASP A 66 -9.86 1.80 -16.67
N GLU A 67 -8.62 1.29 -16.56
CA GLU A 67 -8.12 0.76 -15.31
C GLU A 67 -7.92 1.86 -14.25
N LEU A 68 -7.44 3.04 -14.66
CA LEU A 68 -7.30 4.19 -13.77
C LEU A 68 -8.66 4.69 -13.27
N PHE A 69 -9.65 4.79 -14.15
CA PHE A 69 -11.02 5.18 -13.78
C PHE A 69 -11.67 4.20 -12.81
N ASN A 70 -11.43 2.90 -13.02
CA ASN A 70 -12.02 1.84 -12.19
C ASN A 70 -11.14 1.43 -11.00
N LEU A 71 -9.98 2.07 -10.81
CA LEU A 71 -8.97 1.62 -9.85
C LEU A 71 -9.52 1.59 -8.42
N LYS A 72 -10.24 2.65 -8.03
CA LYS A 72 -10.89 2.71 -6.71
C LYS A 72 -11.85 1.55 -6.52
N SER A 73 -12.70 1.25 -7.52
CA SER A 73 -13.64 0.14 -7.48
C SER A 73 -12.93 -1.22 -7.34
N LYS A 74 -11.84 -1.42 -8.10
CA LYS A 74 -11.00 -2.63 -8.00
C LYS A 74 -10.45 -2.80 -6.58
N LEU A 75 -9.83 -1.77 -6.01
CA LEU A 75 -9.26 -1.83 -4.66
C LEU A 75 -10.34 -2.01 -3.59
N SER A 76 -11.47 -1.32 -3.71
CA SER A 76 -12.62 -1.49 -2.82
C SER A 76 -13.19 -2.91 -2.84
N SER A 77 -13.13 -3.61 -3.97
CA SER A 77 -13.62 -5.00 -4.05
C SER A 77 -12.78 -6.00 -3.24
N ALA A 78 -11.54 -5.64 -2.92
CA ALA A 78 -10.65 -6.43 -2.06
C ALA A 78 -10.90 -6.18 -0.56
N LEU A 79 -11.82 -5.26 -0.20
CA LEU A 79 -12.12 -4.92 1.18
C LEU A 79 -13.46 -5.47 1.66
N PRO A 80 -13.62 -5.66 2.99
CA PRO A 80 -14.94 -5.78 3.60
C PRO A 80 -15.81 -4.57 3.24
N ALA A 81 -17.09 -4.81 2.94
CA ALA A 81 -18.01 -3.76 2.46
C ALA A 81 -18.05 -2.51 3.36
N ALA A 82 -17.89 -2.68 4.69
CA ALA A 82 -17.91 -1.61 5.69
C ALA A 82 -16.70 -0.65 5.62
N THR A 83 -15.56 -1.08 5.07
CA THR A 83 -14.34 -0.26 5.01
C THR A 83 -14.28 0.58 3.72
N SER A 84 -15.09 0.22 2.71
CA SER A 84 -14.96 0.77 1.36
C SER A 84 -15.62 2.13 1.15
N SER A 85 -16.65 2.48 1.94
CA SER A 85 -17.44 3.72 1.75
C SER A 85 -16.69 4.99 2.15
N ASP A 86 -15.72 4.87 3.05
CA ASP A 86 -15.11 6.02 3.72
C ASP A 86 -13.83 6.52 3.01
N ILE A 87 -13.41 5.80 1.97
CA ILE A 87 -12.14 6.07 1.28
C ILE A 87 -12.40 7.06 0.15
N GLN A 88 -11.72 8.21 0.19
CA GLN A 88 -12.05 9.31 -0.71
C GLN A 88 -11.37 9.21 -2.07
N SER A 89 -10.06 8.91 -2.10
CA SER A 89 -9.24 8.92 -3.32
C SER A 89 -8.25 7.77 -3.39
N VAL A 90 -7.56 7.67 -4.52
CA VAL A 90 -6.44 6.74 -4.73
C VAL A 90 -5.16 7.54 -4.94
N LEU A 91 -4.16 7.28 -4.12
CA LEU A 91 -2.82 7.80 -4.24
C LEU A 91 -1.92 6.73 -4.87
N MET A 92 -1.45 6.96 -6.10
CA MET A 92 -0.47 6.10 -6.72
C MET A 92 0.93 6.51 -6.27
N ALA A 93 1.66 5.56 -5.70
CA ALA A 93 3.05 5.72 -5.29
C ALA A 93 3.94 5.03 -6.32
N ILE A 94 4.42 5.81 -7.30
CA ILE A 94 5.24 5.33 -8.41
C ILE A 94 6.69 5.26 -7.93
N VAL A 95 7.23 4.05 -7.89
CA VAL A 95 8.61 3.78 -7.50
C VAL A 95 9.45 3.63 -8.76
N ALA A 96 10.42 4.52 -8.93
CA ALA A 96 11.41 4.45 -9.99
C ALA A 96 12.50 3.41 -9.68
N ASN A 97 13.28 3.03 -10.69
CA ASN A 97 14.34 2.02 -10.56
C ASN A 97 15.49 2.44 -9.62
N ASP A 98 15.62 3.73 -9.33
CA ASP A 98 16.55 4.30 -8.35
C ASP A 98 15.95 4.41 -6.92
N PHE A 99 14.76 3.83 -6.72
CA PHE A 99 13.97 3.89 -5.48
C PHE A 99 13.46 5.29 -5.09
N THR A 100 13.47 6.24 -6.02
CA THR A 100 12.73 7.49 -5.90
C THR A 100 11.23 7.21 -5.96
N ILE A 101 10.45 7.85 -5.08
CA ILE A 101 9.00 7.67 -5.02
C ILE A 101 8.31 8.96 -5.44
N GLY A 102 7.51 8.88 -6.50
CA GLY A 102 6.60 9.95 -6.94
C GLY A 102 5.17 9.64 -6.50
N TYR A 103 4.45 10.64 -6.02
CA TYR A 103 3.07 10.49 -5.53
C TYR A 103 2.08 11.25 -6.41
N PHE A 104 1.06 10.54 -6.88
CA PHE A 104 0.03 11.08 -7.77
C PHE A 104 -1.35 10.76 -7.21
N ASN A 105 -2.13 11.78 -6.91
CA ASN A 105 -3.49 11.61 -6.44
C ASN A 105 -4.45 11.49 -7.64
N PHE A 106 -5.31 10.49 -7.59
CA PHE A 106 -6.34 10.23 -8.57
C PHE A 106 -7.69 10.41 -7.91
N THR A 107 -8.40 11.45 -8.36
CA THR A 107 -9.79 11.70 -8.00
C THR A 107 -10.60 11.66 -9.29
N SER A 108 -11.56 10.74 -9.36
CA SER A 108 -12.42 10.55 -10.55
C SER A 108 -11.63 10.32 -11.85
N GLY A 109 -10.52 9.57 -11.79
CA GLY A 109 -9.70 9.21 -12.96
C GLY A 109 -8.75 10.29 -13.47
N LEU A 110 -8.72 11.48 -12.87
CA LEU A 110 -7.79 12.55 -13.25
C LEU A 110 -6.53 12.53 -12.36
N PRO A 111 -5.32 12.40 -12.93
CA PRO A 111 -4.07 12.50 -12.18
C PRO A 111 -3.82 13.94 -11.75
N THR A 112 -3.45 14.12 -10.49
CA THR A 112 -2.88 15.36 -9.95
C THR A 112 -1.63 15.03 -9.14
N VAL A 113 -0.61 15.89 -9.17
CA VAL A 113 0.58 15.69 -8.33
C VAL A 113 0.15 15.86 -6.87
N ALA A 114 0.48 14.88 -6.02
CA ALA A 114 0.14 14.96 -4.61
C ALA A 114 1.21 15.77 -3.87
N SER A 115 0.80 16.87 -3.25
CA SER A 115 1.64 17.60 -2.28
C SER A 115 1.59 16.86 -0.95
N LEU A 116 2.52 15.93 -0.76
CA LEU A 116 2.72 15.29 0.53
C LEU A 116 3.87 15.99 1.26
N GLU A 117 3.58 16.54 2.43
CA GLU A 117 4.57 17.24 3.23
C GLU A 117 5.63 16.26 3.75
N LEU A 118 6.90 16.66 3.68
CA LEU A 118 8.02 15.90 4.22
C LEU A 118 8.32 16.44 5.62
N GLU A 119 8.19 15.60 6.65
CA GLU A 119 8.60 16.00 7.99
C GLU A 119 10.10 15.76 8.17
N THR A 120 10.88 16.84 8.20
CA THR A 120 12.32 16.78 8.50
C THR A 120 12.51 16.63 10.02
N SER A 121 12.50 15.40 10.50
CA SER A 121 12.81 15.05 11.89
C SER A 121 13.94 14.03 11.90
N THR A 122 15.14 14.44 12.31
CA THR A 122 16.25 13.54 12.59
C THR A 122 15.99 12.82 13.90
N ASN A 123 15.42 11.60 13.83
CA ASN A 123 15.55 10.63 14.91
C ASN A 123 15.66 9.22 14.34
N SER A 124 16.74 8.56 14.74
CA SER A 124 17.13 7.20 14.38
C SER A 124 16.12 6.18 14.94
N VAL A 125 15.20 5.71 14.10
CA VAL A 125 14.41 4.50 14.36
C VAL A 125 14.39 3.66 13.08
N VAL A 126 15.45 2.86 12.86
CA VAL A 126 15.55 1.99 11.67
C VAL A 126 15.62 0.49 12.03
N SER A 127 15.62 0.11 13.32
CA SER A 127 15.92 -1.29 13.67
C SER A 127 14.74 -2.27 13.69
N ASN A 128 13.47 -1.87 13.53
CA ASN A 128 12.32 -2.80 13.63
C ASN A 128 11.28 -2.75 12.48
N ILE A 129 11.48 -1.90 11.46
CA ILE A 129 10.44 -1.59 10.46
C ILE A 129 10.04 -2.80 9.59
N ASN A 130 10.98 -3.70 9.31
CA ASN A 130 10.67 -4.91 8.52
C ASN A 130 9.74 -5.87 9.27
N ASN A 131 9.89 -5.97 10.59
CA ASN A 131 9.02 -6.81 11.42
C ASN A 131 7.62 -6.20 11.52
N ASP A 132 7.52 -4.87 11.64
CA ASP A 132 6.23 -4.16 11.69
C ASP A 132 5.47 -4.31 10.37
N PHE A 133 6.11 -4.08 9.22
CA PHE A 133 5.51 -4.29 7.89
C PHE A 133 5.05 -5.74 7.67
N ILE A 134 5.87 -6.73 8.06
CA ILE A 134 5.52 -8.15 7.95
C ILE A 134 4.39 -8.52 8.92
N SER A 135 4.34 -7.90 10.11
CA SER A 135 3.27 -8.14 11.08
C SER A 135 1.94 -7.52 10.65
N GLU A 136 1.96 -6.34 10.04
CA GLU A 136 0.78 -5.69 9.49
C GLU A 136 0.22 -6.45 8.28
N ILE A 137 1.09 -7.02 7.43
CA ILE A 137 0.66 -7.92 6.34
C ILE A 137 0.02 -9.23 6.88
N LYS A 138 0.17 -9.55 8.18
CA LYS A 138 -0.36 -10.78 8.80
C LYS A 138 -1.65 -10.62 9.59
N THR A 139 -2.33 -9.48 9.52
CA THR A 139 -3.57 -9.26 10.29
C THR A 139 -4.65 -8.73 9.33
N GLU A 140 -5.27 -9.58 8.51
CA GLU A 140 -6.68 -9.98 8.71
C GLU A 140 -7.06 -11.19 7.81
N ASN A 141 -6.33 -12.31 7.93
CA ASN A 141 -6.84 -13.63 7.50
C ASN A 141 -7.51 -14.40 8.65
N ALA A 142 -8.14 -13.68 9.59
CA ALA A 142 -8.93 -14.28 10.67
C ALA A 142 -10.37 -14.65 10.25
N MET A 143 -10.68 -14.69 8.95
CA MET A 143 -11.91 -15.30 8.43
C MET A 143 -11.69 -16.24 7.24
N ASN A 144 -10.54 -16.92 7.17
CA ASN A 144 -10.45 -18.25 6.57
C ASN A 144 -9.24 -18.97 7.18
N GLU A 145 -9.53 -19.98 8.00
CA GLU A 145 -8.54 -20.87 8.60
C GLU A 145 -7.51 -21.35 7.57
N TRP A 146 -6.28 -20.84 7.67
CA TRP A 146 -5.10 -21.56 7.21
C TRP A 146 -4.36 -22.03 8.45
N SER A 147 -4.60 -23.31 8.76
CA SER A 147 -3.97 -24.08 9.82
C SER A 147 -2.44 -23.90 9.80
N THR A 148 -1.88 -23.59 10.97
CA THR A 148 -0.49 -23.27 11.24
C THR A 148 0.46 -24.48 11.29
N THR A 149 0.24 -25.52 10.48
CA THR A 149 1.02 -26.78 10.59
C THR A 149 1.84 -27.18 9.37
N ASP A 150 2.22 -26.27 8.47
CA ASP A 150 3.21 -26.61 7.42
C ASP A 150 4.59 -25.97 7.72
N PRO A 151 5.55 -26.72 8.30
CA PRO A 151 6.87 -26.22 8.66
C PRO A 151 7.81 -26.00 7.46
N ASN A 152 7.33 -26.08 6.22
CA ASN A 152 8.16 -25.93 5.01
C ASN A 152 8.14 -24.56 4.35
N ILE A 153 7.54 -23.54 4.96
CA ILE A 153 7.63 -22.17 4.44
C ILE A 153 8.96 -21.55 4.92
N CYS A 154 10.05 -21.89 4.24
CA CYS A 154 11.32 -21.21 4.35
C CYS A 154 11.25 -19.82 3.69
N TRP A 155 11.60 -18.80 4.46
CA TRP A 155 11.71 -17.40 4.04
C TRP A 155 13.18 -17.09 3.81
N ASP A 156 13.68 -17.44 2.62
CA ASP A 156 14.92 -16.91 2.06
C ASP A 156 14.60 -15.75 1.10
#